data_AF-A0A8T6NH51-F1
#
_entry.id   AF-A0A8T6NH51-F1
#
_cell.length_a   1.000
_cell.length_b   1.000
_cell.length_c   1.000
_cell.angle_alpha   90.00
_cell.angle_beta   90.00
_cell.angle_gamma   90.00
#
_symmetry.space_group_name_H-M   'P 1'
#
loop_
_entity.id
_entity.type
_entity.pdbx_description
1 polymer ?
#
loop_
_entity_poly.entity_id
_entity_poly.type
_entity_poly.pdbx_seq_one_letter_code
_entity_poly.pdbx_strand_id
1 'polypeptide(L)' 'MAQKYLPSFPHLKLQVHPQGERQRTFEGIAFGLGDKIEEIQSGKPFSLAYTLEENVYRGNSSLQLLVKDIHFSD' A
#
# COMPACT_ATOMS: atom_id res chain seq x y z
N MET A 1 -28.60 15.81 -1.73
CA MET A 1 -28.04 14.65 -2.46
C MET A 1 -26.56 14.94 -2.69
N ALA A 2 -25.66 14.40 -1.87
CA ALA A 2 -24.21 14.55 -2.12
C ALA A 2 -23.77 13.36 -2.97
N GLN A 3 -23.55 13.58 -4.26
CA GLN A 3 -22.88 12.60 -5.09
C GLN A 3 -21.38 12.79 -4.88
N LYS A 4 -20.77 11.89 -4.10
CA LYS A 4 -19.32 11.85 -3.91
C LYS A 4 -18.70 11.47 -5.25
N TYR A 5 -18.38 12.47 -6.07
CA TYR A 5 -17.54 12.28 -7.23
C TYR A 5 -16.16 11.92 -6.69
N LEU A 6 -15.89 10.63 -6.58
CA LEU A 6 -14.55 10.11 -6.37
C LEU A 6 -13.92 10.13 -7.76
N PRO A 7 -13.07 11.11 -8.15
CA PRO A 7 -12.13 10.85 -9.23
C PRO A 7 -11.46 9.52 -8.91
N SER A 8 -11.21 8.68 -9.92
CA SER A 8 -10.53 7.40 -9.73
C SER A 8 -9.13 7.69 -9.18
N PHE A 9 -9.01 7.85 -7.86
CA PHE A 9 -7.72 8.03 -7.23
C PHE A 9 -6.96 6.73 -7.48
N PRO A 10 -5.82 6.79 -8.18
CA PRO A 10 -5.07 5.59 -8.52
C PRO A 10 -4.75 4.81 -7.25
N HIS A 11 -4.77 3.49 -7.35
CA HIS A 11 -4.31 2.62 -6.27
C HIS A 11 -2.83 2.32 -6.48
N LEU A 12 -2.13 2.05 -5.38
CA LEU A 12 -0.77 1.54 -5.42
C LEU A 12 -0.78 0.04 -5.13
N LYS A 13 0.01 -0.70 -5.92
CA LYS A 13 0.45 -2.04 -5.54
C LYS A 13 1.89 -1.93 -5.04
N LEU A 14 2.14 -2.46 -3.85
CA LEU A 14 3.39 -2.28 -3.12
C LEU A 14 4.06 -3.64 -2.88
N GLN A 15 5.38 -3.65 -2.93
CA GLN A 15 6.22 -4.67 -2.29
C GLN A 15 6.99 -3.99 -1.17
N VAL A 16 6.73 -4.44 0.06
CA VAL A 16 7.25 -3.80 1.28
C VAL A 16 8.33 -4.68 1.89
N HIS A 17 9.49 -4.09 2.15
CA HIS A 17 10.58 -4.73 2.87
C HIS A 17 10.74 -4.05 4.24
N PRO A 18 10.60 -4.78 5.35
CA PRO A 18 10.88 -4.21 6.67
C PRO A 18 12.33 -3.71 6.74
N GLN A 19 12.54 -2.60 7.42
CA GLN A 19 13.87 -2.01 7.58
C GLN A 19 14.81 -3.03 8.26
N GLY A 20 15.96 -3.27 7.64
CA GLY A 20 16.94 -4.27 8.12
C GLY A 20 16.70 -5.69 7.63
N GLU A 21 15.58 -5.98 6.93
CA GLU A 21 15.20 -7.34 6.54
C GLU A 21 14.84 -7.46 5.06
N ARG A 22 15.83 -7.23 4.19
CA ARG A 22 15.61 -7.23 2.72
C ARG A 22 15.06 -8.53 2.15
N GLN A 23 15.26 -9.66 2.83
CA GLN A 23 14.78 -10.98 2.38
C GLN A 23 13.29 -11.19 2.66
N ARG A 24 12.71 -10.46 3.63
CA ARG A 24 11.27 -10.52 3.89
C ARG A 24 10.57 -9.47 3.03
N THR A 25 9.55 -9.92 2.31
CA THR A 25 8.74 -9.10 1.41
C THR A 25 7.28 -9.34 1.70
N PHE A 26 6.50 -8.27 1.79
CA PHE A 26 5.05 -8.33 1.93
C PHE A 26 4.39 -7.65 0.73
N GLU A 27 3.35 -8.25 0.21
CA GLU A 27 2.50 -7.58 -0.77
C GLU A 27 1.58 -6.59 -0.06
N GLY A 28 1.38 -5.42 -0.67
CA GLY A 28 0.46 -4.40 -0.16
C GLY A 28 -0.39 -3.77 -1.25
N ILE A 29 -1.57 -3.29 -0.87
CA ILE A 29 -2.44 -2.49 -1.73
C ILE A 29 -2.91 -1.24 -0.98
N ALA A 30 -2.83 -0.09 -1.64
CA ALA A 30 -3.23 1.20 -1.08
C ALA A 30 -4.21 1.89 -2.03
N PHE A 31 -5.49 1.93 -1.66
CA PHE A 31 -6.50 2.62 -2.46
C PHE A 31 -6.51 4.11 -2.13
N GLY A 32 -6.51 4.96 -3.16
CA GLY A 32 -6.60 6.40 -2.98
C GLY A 32 -5.28 7.11 -2.67
N LEU A 33 -4.16 6.39 -2.61
CA LEU A 33 -2.82 6.92 -2.28
C LEU A 33 -1.88 6.96 -3.49
N GLY A 34 -2.41 6.92 -4.73
CA GLY A 34 -1.59 6.86 -5.95
C GLY A 34 -0.71 8.09 -6.19
N ASP A 35 -1.05 9.23 -5.59
CA ASP A 35 -0.25 10.46 -5.57
C ASP A 35 1.08 10.32 -4.80
N LYS A 36 1.23 9.27 -3.98
CA LYS A 36 2.46 9.00 -3.20
C LYS A 36 3.56 8.28 -3.99
N ILE A 37 3.32 7.96 -5.27
CA ILE A 37 4.24 7.13 -6.07
C ILE A 37 5.66 7.71 -6.19
N GLU A 38 5.78 9.01 -6.44
CA GLU A 38 7.08 9.67 -6.63
C GLU A 38 7.92 9.62 -5.34
N GLU A 39 7.27 9.82 -4.19
CA GLU A 39 7.94 9.82 -2.89
C GLU A 39 8.38 8.41 -2.47
N ILE A 40 7.58 7.38 -2.77
CA ILE A 40 7.96 5.97 -2.58
C ILE A 40 9.15 5.61 -3.47
N GLN A 41 9.15 6.06 -4.73
CA GLN A 41 10.23 5.80 -5.69
C GLN A 41 11.55 6.48 -5.33
N SER A 42 11.54 7.47 -4.43
CA SER A 42 12.77 8.07 -3.89
C SER A 42 13.66 7.08 -3.15
N GLY A 43 13.10 5.94 -2.72
CA GLY A 43 13.81 4.89 -1.98
C GLY A 43 14.06 5.23 -0.50
N LYS A 44 13.55 6.36 -0.01
CA LYS A 44 13.59 6.72 1.41
C LYS A 44 12.71 5.77 2.24
N PRO A 45 13.11 5.40 3.46
CA PRO A 45 12.23 4.68 4.38
C PRO A 45 10.97 5.50 4.70
N PHE A 46 9.86 4.81 4.88
CA PHE A 46 8.57 5.40 5.29
C PHE A 46 7.85 4.45 6.26
N SER A 47 6.86 5.00 6.96
CA SER A 47 6.00 4.26 7.87
C SER A 47 4.65 3.96 7.21
N LEU A 48 4.07 2.81 7.54
CA LEU A 48 2.76 2.37 7.02
C LEU A 48 1.77 2.14 8.16
N ALA A 49 0.55 2.65 8.00
CA ALA A 49 -0.61 2.19 8.75
C ALA A 49 -1.39 1.18 7.89
N TYR A 50 -1.58 -0.05 8.36
CA TYR A 50 -2.19 -1.12 7.56
C TYR A 50 -3.01 -2.11 8.40
N THR A 51 -3.93 -2.80 7.74
CA THR A 51 -4.54 -4.04 8.26
C THR A 51 -3.98 -5.24 7.49
N LEU A 52 -3.98 -6.41 8.13
CA LEU A 52 -3.68 -7.68 7.49
C LEU A 52 -4.97 -8.25 6.92
N GLU A 53 -5.03 -8.44 5.60
CA GLU A 53 -6.20 -8.96 4.90
C GLU A 53 -5.86 -10.27 4.18
N GLU A 54 -6.86 -11.12 3.99
CA GLU A 54 -6.76 -12.29 3.11
C GLU A 54 -7.24 -11.91 1.71
N ASN A 55 -6.36 -12.06 0.72
CA ASN A 55 -6.68 -11.92 -0.70
C ASN A 55 -6.96 -13.31 -1.28
N VAL A 56 -8.20 -13.55 -1.73
CA VAL A 56 -8.60 -14.80 -2.40
C VAL A 56 -8.73 -14.55 -3.89
N TYR A 57 -7.82 -15.13 -4.68
CA TYR A 57 -7.84 -15.02 -6.13
C TYR A 57 -7.67 -16.38 -6.80
N ARG A 58 -8.66 -16.75 -7.62
CA ARG A 58 -8.70 -18.03 -8.36
C ARG A 58 -8.46 -19.26 -7.48
N GLY A 59 -9.01 -19.25 -6.27
CA GLY A 59 -8.90 -20.37 -5.31
C GLY A 59 -7.60 -20.40 -4.51
N ASN A 60 -6.67 -19.46 -4.71
CA ASN A 60 -5.51 -19.28 -3.84
C ASN A 60 -5.80 -18.15 -2.85
N SER A 61 -5.49 -18.36 -1.57
CA SER A 61 -5.49 -17.30 -0.58
C SER A 61 -4.07 -16.90 -0.20
N SER A 62 -3.86 -15.60 -0.04
CA SER A 62 -2.60 -15.03 0.45
C SER A 62 -2.89 -13.89 1.41
N LEU A 63 -1.96 -13.65 2.34
CA LEU A 63 -2.03 -12.47 3.18
C LEU A 63 -1.48 -11.25 2.42
N GLN A 64 -2.16 -10.12 2.56
CA GLN A 64 -1.76 -8.85 1.98
C GLN A 64 -1.94 -7.71 3.00
N LEU A 65 -1.09 -6.69 2.91
CA LEU A 65 -1.25 -5.45 3.65
C LEU A 65 -2.27 -4.55 2.95
N LEU A 66 -3.40 -4.28 3.60
CA LEU A 66 -4.30 -3.21 3.16
C LEU A 66 -3.86 -1.90 3.81
N VAL A 67 -3.12 -1.11 3.05
CA VAL A 67 -2.54 0.15 3.52
C VAL A 67 -3.62 1.22 3.59
N LYS A 68 -3.70 1.85 4.76
CA LYS A 68 -4.64 2.93 5.09
C LYS A 68 -4.00 4.30 4.99
N ASP A 69 -2.70 4.38 5.28
CA ASP A 69 -1.94 5.63 5.22
C ASP A 69 -0.43 5.37 5.07
N ILE A 70 0.29 6.35 4.53
CA ILE A 70 1.76 6.35 4.35
C ILE A 70 2.31 7.64 4.92
N HIS A 71 3.23 7.51 5.89
CA HIS A 71 3.91 8.63 6.50
C HIS A 71 5.39 8.63 6.12
N PHE A 72 5.83 9.68 5.44
CA PHE A 72 7.23 9.93 5.12
C PHE A 72 7.83 10.82 6.21
N SER A 73 8.98 10.41 6.74
CA SER A 73 9.78 11.26 7.61
C SER A 73 10.67 12.15 6.74
N ASP A 74 10.83 13.42 7.12
CA ASP A 74 11.74 14.37 6.47
C ASP A 74 13.23 13.96 6.58
#